data_AF-A0A514M9K5-F1
#
_entry.id   AF-A0A514M9K5-F1
#
_cell.length_a   1.000
_cell.length_b   1.000
_cell.length_c   1.000
_cell.angle_alpha   90.00
_cell.angle_beta   90.00
_cell.angle_gamma   90.00
#
_symmetry.space_group_name_H-M   'P 1'
#
loop_
_entity.id
_entity.type
_entity.pdbx_description
1 polymer ?
#
loop_
_entity_poly.entity_id
_entity_poly.type
_entity_poly.pdbx_seq_one_letter_code
_entity_poly.pdbx_strand_id
1 'polypeptide(L)'
;GIVGLETNLGTLHVQLLPDCAPRSVDYFIELLSLRNCAGCRFYRAEGRGNFWDAKGDHIKNAAFGPPYALLQGTLEVDGVG
;
A
#
# COMPACT_ATOMS: atom_id res chain seq x y z
N GLY A 1 13.55 5.23 -9.18
CA GLY A 1 14.29 5.10 -7.90
C GLY A 1 13.48 4.26 -6.93
N ILE A 2 14.09 3.74 -5.87
CA ILE A 2 13.39 3.00 -4.80
C ILE A 2 13.37 3.87 -3.54
N VAL A 3 12.21 3.96 -2.90
CA VAL A 3 12.04 4.62 -1.59
C VAL A 3 11.53 3.62 -0.56
N GLY A 4 12.06 3.71 0.66
CA GLY A 4 11.64 2.91 1.81
C GLY A 4 10.64 3.68 2.67
N LEU A 5 9.51 3.05 2.99
CA LEU A 5 8.55 3.57 3.97
C LEU A 5 8.62 2.68 5.22
N GLU A 6 9.18 3.23 6.29
CA GLU A 6 9.31 2.52 7.57
C GLU A 6 7.97 2.47 8.30
N THR A 7 7.61 1.28 8.78
CA THR A 7 6.41 1.04 9.59
C THR A 7 6.79 0.23 10.82
N ASN A 8 5.87 0.12 11.78
CA ASN A 8 6.03 -0.75 12.94
C ASN A 8 6.06 -2.26 12.60
N LEU A 9 5.66 -2.64 11.39
CA LEU A 9 5.65 -4.03 10.91
C LEU A 9 6.80 -4.33 9.91
N GLY A 10 7.69 -3.37 9.67
CA GLY A 10 8.80 -3.48 8.73
C GLY A 10 8.78 -2.38 7.66
N THR A 11 9.69 -2.49 6.69
CA THR A 11 9.88 -1.46 5.65
C THR A 11 9.25 -1.88 4.33
N LEU A 12 8.38 -1.02 3.79
CA LEU A 12 7.85 -1.19 2.44
C LEU A 12 8.80 -0.52 1.43
N HIS A 13 9.34 -1.31 0.51
CA HIS A 13 10.14 -0.78 -0.60
C HIS A 13 9.25 -0.51 -1.81
N VAL A 14 9.17 0.76 -2.23
CA VAL A 14 8.34 1.20 -3.35
C VAL A 14 9.23 1.60 -4.51
N GLN A 15 9.09 0.90 -5.64
CA GLN A 15 9.73 1.25 -6.90
C GLN A 15 8.94 2.36 -7.58
N LEU A 16 9.57 3.50 -7.80
CA LEU A 16 8.99 4.64 -8.52
C LEU A 16 9.23 4.48 -10.03
N LEU A 17 8.21 4.80 -10.82
CA LEU A 17 8.18 4.69 -12.29
C LEU A 17 7.97 6.08 -12.92
N PRO A 18 8.99 6.96 -12.93
CA PRO A 18 8.87 8.34 -13.40
C PRO A 18 8.52 8.42 -14.90
N ASP A 19 8.96 7.46 -15.71
CA ASP A 19 8.65 7.43 -17.15
C ASP A 19 7.17 7.16 -17.41
N CYS A 20 6.48 6.47 -16.50
CA CYS A 20 5.05 6.17 -16.61
C CYS A 20 4.17 7.26 -15.97
N ALA A 21 4.60 7.85 -14.86
CA ALA A 21 3.81 8.80 -14.07
C ALA A 21 4.66 9.92 -13.46
N PRO A 22 5.25 10.80 -14.29
CA PRO A 22 6.30 11.73 -13.86
C PRO A 22 5.80 12.68 -12.76
N ARG A 23 4.66 13.34 -12.99
CA ARG A 23 4.08 14.30 -12.03
C ARG A 23 3.72 13.68 -10.68
N SER A 24 3.22 12.44 -10.69
CA SER A 24 2.87 11.74 -9.45
C SER A 24 4.11 11.34 -8.66
N VAL A 25 5.17 10.91 -9.36
CA VAL A 25 6.46 10.59 -8.74
C VAL A 25 7.10 11.83 -8.13
N ASP A 26 7.13 12.94 -8.85
CA ASP A 26 7.72 14.20 -8.35
C ASP A 26 6.98 14.69 -7.09
N TYR A 27 5.65 14.74 -7.16
CA TYR A 27 4.82 15.14 -6.01
C TYR A 27 5.00 14.21 -4.80
N PHE A 28 5.09 12.89 -5.04
CA PHE A 28 5.33 11.94 -3.98
C PHE A 28 6.68 12.17 -3.30
N ILE A 29 7.74 12.42 -4.06
CA ILE A 29 9.08 12.73 -3.53
C ILE A 29 9.06 14.03 -2.72
N GLU A 30 8.38 15.07 -3.22
CA GLU A 30 8.22 16.34 -2.51
C GLU A 30 7.54 16.12 -1.15
N LEU A 31 6.43 15.39 -1.10
CA LEU A 31 5.73 15.07 0.16
C LEU A 31 6.60 14.29 1.14
N LEU A 32 7.42 13.35 0.66
CA LEU A 32 8.35 12.61 1.52
C LEU A 32 9.38 13.54 2.17
N SER A 33 9.86 14.56 1.44
CA SER A 33 10.84 15.53 1.95
C SER A 33 10.29 16.38 3.10
N LEU A 34 8.98 16.66 3.08
CA LEU A 34 8.28 17.42 4.12
C LEU A 34 8.04 16.62 5.40
N ARG A 35 8.21 15.29 5.37
CA ARG A 35 7.91 14.37 6.48
C ARG A 35 6.46 14.42 6.98
N ASN A 36 5.53 14.94 6.18
CA ASN A 36 4.11 15.04 6.55
C ASN A 36 3.46 13.69 6.88
N CYS A 37 4.02 12.60 6.37
CA CYS A 37 3.51 11.24 6.60
C CYS A 37 4.20 10.51 7.77
N ALA A 38 5.15 11.14 8.47
CA ALA A 38 5.77 10.53 9.65
C ALA A 38 4.70 10.34 10.75
N GLY A 39 4.43 9.08 11.11
CA GLY A 39 3.40 8.73 12.09
C GLY A 39 1.98 8.58 11.52
N CYS A 40 1.78 8.70 10.20
CA CYS A 40 0.52 8.32 9.57
C CYS A 40 0.22 6.82 9.75
N ARG A 41 -1.07 6.48 9.72
CA ARG A 41 -1.57 5.10 9.82
C ARG A 41 -2.23 4.67 8.51
N PHE A 42 -2.20 3.37 8.24
CA PHE A 42 -3.04 2.78 7.19
C PHE A 42 -4.47 2.64 7.72
N TYR A 43 -5.39 3.46 7.21
CA TYR A 43 -6.79 3.50 7.66
C TYR A 43 -7.71 2.53 6.89
N ARG A 44 -7.19 1.83 5.88
CA ARG A 44 -7.93 0.85 5.08
C ARG A 44 -7.01 -0.29 4.68
N ALA A 45 -7.47 -1.52 4.92
CA ALA A 45 -6.86 -2.74 4.43
C ALA A 45 -7.98 -3.67 3.95
N GLU A 46 -7.76 -4.31 2.81
CA GLU A 46 -8.73 -5.25 2.23
C GLU A 46 -8.04 -6.55 1.92
N GLY A 47 -8.68 -7.66 2.26
CA GLY A 47 -8.22 -8.97 1.87
C GLY A 47 -8.25 -9.12 0.35
N ARG A 48 -7.24 -9.80 -0.21
CA ARG A 48 -7.17 -10.08 -1.66
C ARG A 48 -8.32 -10.96 -2.16
N GLY A 49 -9.02 -11.65 -1.25
CA GLY A 49 -10.09 -12.58 -1.57
C GLY A 49 -9.59 -13.71 -2.49
N ASN A 50 -10.50 -14.27 -3.29
CA ASN A 50 -10.17 -15.32 -4.27
C ASN A 50 -9.86 -14.73 -5.67
N PHE A 51 -9.46 -13.46 -5.75
CA PHE A 51 -9.21 -12.75 -7.02
C PHE A 51 -7.72 -12.67 -7.39
N TRP A 52 -6.85 -13.01 -6.44
CA TRP A 52 -5.40 -13.01 -6.60
C TRP A 52 -4.84 -14.36 -6.16
N ASP A 53 -3.82 -14.85 -6.85
CA ASP A 53 -3.17 -16.13 -6.50
C ASP A 53 -2.15 -15.98 -5.36
N ALA A 54 -1.54 -17.10 -4.96
CA ALA A 54 -0.54 -17.13 -3.88
C ALA A 54 0.76 -16.39 -4.22
N LYS A 55 1.04 -16.13 -5.51
CA LYS A 55 2.19 -15.33 -5.96
C LYS A 55 1.85 -13.84 -6.00
N GLY A 56 0.56 -13.53 -5.93
CA GLY A 56 0.04 -12.18 -5.96
C GLY A 56 -0.26 -11.66 -7.35
N ASP A 57 -0.44 -12.54 -8.32
CA ASP A 57 -0.91 -12.20 -9.65
C ASP A 57 -2.45 -12.16 -9.67
N HIS A 58 -3.02 -11.24 -10.44
CA HIS A 58 -4.48 -11.16 -10.62
C HIS A 58 -4.97 -12.30 -11.51
N ILE A 59 -6.01 -13.00 -11.08
CA ILE A 59 -6.57 -14.13 -11.84
C ILE A 59 -7.26 -13.59 -13.08
N LYS A 60 -6.90 -14.14 -14.25
CA LYS A 60 -7.48 -13.74 -15.53
C LYS A 60 -9.02 -13.77 -15.49
N ASN A 61 -9.64 -12.66 -15.90
CA ASN A 61 -11.10 -12.45 -15.91
C ASN A 61 -11.78 -12.35 -14.53
N ALA A 62 -11.04 -12.33 -13.43
CA ALA A 62 -11.60 -11.94 -12.15
C ALA A 62 -12.01 -10.46 -12.18
N ALA A 63 -12.98 -10.07 -11.35
CA ALA A 63 -13.25 -8.64 -11.15
C ALA A 63 -12.02 -7.97 -10.51
N PHE A 64 -11.69 -6.76 -10.95
CA PHE A 64 -10.71 -5.89 -10.27
C PHE A 64 -11.33 -5.11 -9.12
N GLY A 65 -12.67 -5.10 -9.05
CA GLY A 65 -13.40 -4.47 -7.97
C GLY A 65 -13.24 -5.27 -6.67
N PRO A 66 -13.21 -4.60 -5.51
CA PRO A 66 -13.02 -5.29 -4.25
C PRO A 66 -14.21 -6.22 -3.96
N PRO A 67 -14.01 -7.31 -3.19
CA PRO A 67 -15.13 -7.86 -2.44
C PRO A 67 -15.62 -6.73 -1.52
N TYR A 68 -16.83 -6.22 -1.73
CA TYR A 68 -17.41 -5.05 -1.05
C TYR A 68 -17.59 -5.20 0.49
N ALA A 69 -16.92 -6.14 1.13
CA ALA A 69 -16.88 -6.24 2.58
C ALA A 69 -15.86 -5.23 3.12
N LEU A 70 -16.32 -3.98 3.29
CA LEU A 70 -15.61 -2.98 4.09
C LEU A 70 -15.48 -3.50 5.53
N LEU A 71 -14.33 -4.08 5.87
CA LEU A 71 -13.90 -4.15 7.26
C LEU A 71 -13.32 -2.78 7.61
N GLN A 72 -14.19 -1.84 7.97
CA GLN A 72 -13.78 -0.54 8.47
C GLN A 72 -13.26 -0.72 9.91
N GLY A 73 -11.95 -0.60 10.09
CA GLY A 73 -11.28 -0.72 11.37
C GLY A 73 -9.90 -0.07 11.33
N THR A 74 -9.31 0.18 12.48
CA THR A 74 -7.90 0.55 12.56
C THR A 74 -7.10 -0.75 12.52
N LEU A 75 -6.16 -0.87 11.58
CA LEU A 75 -5.20 -1.98 11.60
C LEU A 75 -4.26 -1.75 12.79
N GLU A 76 -4.50 -2.47 13.87
CA GLU A 76 -3.60 -2.54 15.02
C GLU A 76 -2.76 -3.80 14.92
N VAL A 77 -1.56 -3.78 15.53
CA VAL A 77 -0.72 -4.98 15.62
C VAL A 77 -1.45 -5.96 16.54
N ASP A 78 -1.88 -7.09 15.99
CA ASP A 78 -2.30 -8.21 16.83
C ASP A 78 -1.04 -8.91 17.37
N GLY A 79 -0.83 -8.84 18.68
CA GLY A 79 0.28 -9.50 19.38
C GLY A 79 1.47 -8.60 19.76
N VAL A 80 1.29 -7.83 20.84
CA VAL A 80 2.35 -7.70 21.86
C VAL A 80 1.71 -8.12 23.19
N GLY A 81 1.64 -9.43 23.39
CA GLY A 81 1.38 -10.09 24.67
C GLY A 81 2.57 -10.97 25.02
#